data_AF-A0AAX1T406-F1
#
_entry.id   AF-A0AAX1T406-F1
#
_cell.length_a   1.000
_cell.length_b   1.000
_cell.length_c   1.000
_cell.angle_alpha   90.00
_cell.angle_beta   90.00
_cell.angle_gamma   90.00
#
_symmetry.space_group_name_H-M   'P 1'
#
loop_
_entity.id
_entity.type
_entity.pdbx_description
1 polymer ?
#
loop_
_entity_poly.entity_id
_entity_poly.type
_entity_poly.pdbx_seq_one_letter_code
_entity_poly.pdbx_strand_id
1 'polypeptide(L)'
;MLLASVPQLDRVAIQLGPFPVYWYGIIIGTGVLLGLWLATREGERLGIPKDTFVDLVLIAVPIAILFARMYYVIFEWEYYAQNPSQIINIRQGGLAIHGGLIGAVITGVLFAKRRGVSFWKLADIAAPSILLGQAIGRWGNFMNQEAHGDEVTRQFLEGLHLPDFIINQMYIEGVYYHPTFLYESLWNFAGVILLLALRKVNLRRGELFFTYLIWYSVGRFFVEGLRTDSLMLGPLRIAQVMSIGLVVISIIFIIVRRKMGQADKRYLEN
;
A
#
# COMPACT_ATOMS: atom_id res chain seq x y z
N MET A 1 13.10 38.74 18.02
CA MET A 1 13.98 37.59 17.77
C MET A 1 13.28 36.75 16.71
N LEU A 2 13.76 36.78 15.46
CA LEU A 2 13.22 35.94 14.40
C LEU A 2 13.48 34.49 14.81
N LEU A 3 12.43 33.74 15.14
CA LEU A 3 12.52 32.29 15.29
C LEU A 3 13.04 31.75 13.96
N ALA A 4 14.28 31.25 13.94
CA ALA A 4 14.80 30.56 12.77
C ALA A 4 13.85 29.40 12.46
N SER A 5 13.21 29.43 11.29
CA SER A 5 12.33 28.36 10.85
C SER A 5 13.14 27.06 10.75
N VAL A 6 12.65 25.99 11.38
CA VAL A 6 13.24 24.65 11.25
C VAL A 6 13.28 24.29 9.75
N PRO A 7 14.44 23.95 9.17
CA PRO A 7 14.56 23.76 7.73
C PRO A 7 13.85 22.47 7.30
N GLN A 8 12.79 22.63 6.52
CA GLN A 8 11.94 21.56 6.01
C GLN A 8 12.11 21.38 4.50
N LEU A 9 11.77 20.20 4.01
CA LEU A 9 11.72 19.87 2.59
C LEU A 9 10.40 20.32 1.99
N ASP A 10 10.46 20.94 0.81
CA ASP A 10 9.27 21.29 0.04
C ASP A 10 8.61 20.01 -0.53
N ARG A 11 7.28 19.95 -0.45
CA ARG A 11 6.47 18.90 -1.07
C ARG A 11 6.51 18.95 -2.61
N VAL A 12 6.76 20.13 -3.18
CA VAL A 12 6.90 20.34 -4.63
C VAL A 12 8.32 19.95 -5.03
N ALA A 13 8.44 18.95 -5.89
CA ALA A 13 9.72 18.49 -6.42
C ALA A 13 10.23 19.42 -7.52
N ILE A 14 9.33 19.76 -8.46
CA ILE A 14 9.66 20.56 -9.64
C ILE A 14 8.44 21.44 -9.98
N GLN A 15 8.66 22.73 -10.19
CA GLN A 15 7.63 23.66 -10.65
C GLN A 15 7.69 23.81 -12.18
N LEU A 16 6.69 23.28 -12.91
CA LEU A 16 6.59 23.39 -14.37
C LEU A 16 5.54 24.44 -14.77
N GLY A 17 5.93 25.71 -14.78
CA GLY A 17 4.98 26.82 -15.03
C GLY A 17 3.87 26.83 -13.97
N PRO A 18 2.57 26.77 -14.34
CA PRO A 18 1.47 26.70 -13.38
C PRO A 18 1.22 25.29 -12.82
N PHE A 19 1.95 24.27 -13.28
CA PHE A 19 1.73 22.88 -12.88
C PHE A 19 2.84 22.39 -11.94
N PRO A 20 2.59 22.33 -10.61
CA PRO A 20 3.53 21.74 -9.67
C PRO A 20 3.60 20.23 -9.82
N VAL A 21 4.80 19.67 -9.85
CA VAL A 21 5.07 18.23 -9.76
C VAL A 21 5.47 17.91 -8.32
N TYR A 22 4.66 17.09 -7.64
CA TYR A 22 4.86 16.76 -6.23
C TYR A 22 5.74 15.52 -6.05
N TRP A 23 6.56 15.53 -5.00
CA TRP A 23 7.36 14.36 -4.60
C TRP A 23 6.49 13.13 -4.35
N TYR A 24 5.30 13.31 -3.78
CA TYR A 24 4.35 12.23 -3.52
C TYR A 24 4.05 11.39 -4.78
N GLY A 25 3.80 12.06 -5.92
CA GLY A 25 3.53 11.39 -7.19
C GLY A 25 4.76 10.70 -7.77
N ILE A 26 5.93 11.33 -7.68
CA ILE A 26 7.21 10.74 -8.12
C ILE A 26 7.50 9.47 -7.33
N ILE A 27 7.42 9.53 -5.99
CA ILE A 27 7.71 8.41 -5.08
C ILE A 27 6.78 7.23 -5.34
N ILE A 28 5.47 7.48 -5.46
CA ILE A 28 4.50 6.42 -5.79
C ILE A 28 4.79 5.83 -7.17
N GLY A 29 5.05 6.67 -8.18
CA GLY A 29 5.40 6.22 -9.52
C GLY A 29 6.63 5.32 -9.52
N THR A 30 7.69 5.70 -8.79
CA THR A 30 8.88 4.88 -8.60
C THR A 30 8.56 3.56 -7.90
N GLY A 31 7.73 3.57 -6.86
CA GLY A 31 7.27 2.36 -6.17
C GLY A 31 6.54 1.40 -7.10
N VAL A 32 5.65 1.91 -7.96
CA VAL A 32 4.94 1.11 -8.97
C VAL A 32 5.90 0.51 -9.99
N LEU A 33 6.85 1.30 -10.51
CA LEU A 33 7.83 0.83 -11.50
C LEU A 33 8.76 -0.26 -10.92
N LEU A 34 9.26 -0.07 -9.70
CA LEU A 34 10.09 -1.06 -9.03
C LEU A 34 9.30 -2.32 -8.68
N GLY A 35 8.05 -2.18 -8.22
CA GLY A 35 7.15 -3.30 -7.99
C GLY A 35 6.87 -4.10 -9.26
N LEU A 36 6.57 -3.42 -10.36
CA LEU A 36 6.35 -4.05 -11.67
C LEU A 36 7.63 -4.77 -12.14
N TRP A 37 8.78 -4.12 -12.07
CA TRP A 37 10.07 -4.74 -12.40
C TRP A 37 10.33 -6.01 -11.59
N LEU A 38 10.10 -5.97 -10.27
CA LEU A 38 10.29 -7.13 -9.39
C LEU A 38 9.32 -8.28 -9.71
N ALA A 39 8.06 -7.95 -10.01
CA ALA A 39 7.03 -8.95 -10.35
C ALA A 39 7.29 -9.58 -11.72
N THR A 40 7.63 -8.76 -12.73
CA THR A 40 7.99 -9.22 -14.07
C THR A 40 9.21 -10.13 -14.04
N ARG A 41 10.29 -9.71 -13.39
CA ARG A 41 11.52 -10.51 -13.28
C ARG A 41 11.27 -11.87 -12.61
N GLU A 42 10.46 -11.89 -11.55
CA GLU A 42 10.11 -13.14 -10.88
C GLU A 42 9.14 -13.99 -11.71
N GLY A 43 8.20 -13.36 -12.42
CA GLY A 43 7.32 -14.02 -13.38
C GLY A 43 8.11 -14.75 -14.46
N GLU A 44 9.06 -14.06 -15.10
CA GLU A 44 9.96 -14.63 -16.12
C GLU A 44 10.74 -15.84 -15.56
N ARG A 45 11.29 -15.72 -14.33
CA ARG A 45 11.98 -16.81 -13.64
C ARG A 45 11.10 -18.05 -13.45
N LEU A 46 9.79 -17.87 -13.33
CA LEU A 46 8.78 -18.92 -13.10
C LEU A 46 8.01 -19.30 -14.38
N GLY A 47 8.52 -18.94 -15.56
CA GLY A 47 7.96 -19.31 -16.86
C GLY A 47 6.70 -18.53 -17.26
N ILE A 48 6.39 -17.42 -16.59
CA ILE A 48 5.28 -16.53 -16.95
C ILE A 48 5.77 -15.55 -18.02
N PRO A 49 5.01 -15.32 -19.12
CA PRO A 49 5.39 -14.36 -20.15
C PRO A 49 5.65 -12.97 -19.56
N LYS A 50 6.73 -12.33 -20.02
CA LYS A 50 7.22 -11.03 -19.52
C LYS A 50 6.14 -9.94 -19.46
N ASP A 51 5.27 -9.91 -20.46
CA ASP A 51 4.23 -8.89 -20.60
C ASP A 51 3.05 -9.11 -19.64
N THR A 52 2.95 -10.28 -18.99
CA THR A 52 1.79 -10.64 -18.16
C THR A 52 1.53 -9.64 -17.04
N PHE A 53 2.58 -9.20 -16.32
CA PHE A 53 2.42 -8.23 -15.24
C PHE A 53 2.23 -6.80 -15.76
N VAL A 54 2.81 -6.47 -16.91
CA VAL A 54 2.60 -5.17 -17.57
C VAL A 54 1.14 -5.06 -17.99
N ASP A 55 0.62 -6.06 -18.71
CA ASP A 55 -0.77 -6.16 -19.13
C ASP A 55 -1.73 -6.14 -17.93
N LEU A 56 -1.40 -6.88 -16.87
CA LEU A 56 -2.20 -6.88 -15.65
C LEU A 56 -2.26 -5.49 -15.02
N VAL A 57 -1.15 -4.78 -14.88
CA VAL A 57 -1.12 -3.43 -14.30
C VAL A 57 -1.86 -2.43 -15.18
N LEU A 58 -1.65 -2.47 -16.50
CA LEU A 58 -2.33 -1.59 -17.46
C LEU A 58 -3.85 -1.74 -17.45
N ILE A 59 -4.36 -2.94 -17.13
CA ILE A 59 -5.81 -3.19 -17.00
C ILE A 59 -6.30 -2.94 -15.57
N ALA A 60 -5.57 -3.39 -14.55
CA ALA A 60 -5.99 -3.32 -13.16
C ALA A 60 -6.00 -1.91 -12.60
N VAL A 61 -5.05 -1.04 -12.98
CA VAL A 61 -4.98 0.33 -12.44
C VAL A 61 -6.20 1.17 -12.87
N PRO A 62 -6.58 1.26 -14.16
CA PRO A 62 -7.79 1.98 -14.56
C PRO A 62 -9.06 1.42 -13.91
N ILE A 63 -9.21 0.09 -13.84
CA ILE A 63 -10.38 -0.54 -13.22
C ILE A 63 -10.40 -0.27 -11.70
N ALA A 64 -9.25 -0.32 -11.04
CA ALA A 64 -9.16 0.01 -9.61
C ALA A 64 -9.56 1.47 -9.35
N ILE A 65 -9.10 2.42 -10.18
CA ILE A 65 -9.51 3.83 -10.07
C ILE A 65 -11.02 3.98 -10.27
N LEU A 66 -11.58 3.30 -11.28
CA LEU A 66 -13.02 3.30 -11.53
C LEU A 66 -13.80 2.80 -10.32
N PHE A 67 -13.44 1.64 -9.77
CA PHE A 67 -14.12 1.07 -8.59
C PHE A 67 -13.90 1.93 -7.34
N ALA A 68 -12.71 2.51 -7.16
CA ALA A 68 -12.45 3.44 -6.05
C ALA A 68 -13.37 4.65 -6.12
N ARG A 69 -13.61 5.18 -7.32
CA ARG A 69 -14.54 6.30 -7.54
C ARG A 69 -15.98 5.89 -7.31
N MET A 70 -16.41 4.78 -7.90
CA MET A 70 -17.77 4.26 -7.73
C MET A 70 -18.09 4.02 -6.25
N TYR A 71 -17.17 3.39 -5.52
CA TYR A 71 -17.33 3.15 -4.09
C TYR A 71 -17.50 4.47 -3.34
N TYR A 72 -16.63 5.46 -3.57
CA TYR A 72 -16.75 6.77 -2.92
C TYR A 72 -18.10 7.44 -3.21
N VAL A 73 -18.53 7.45 -4.47
CA VAL A 73 -19.80 8.05 -4.89
C VAL A 73 -21.02 7.38 -4.25
N ILE A 74 -20.99 6.06 -4.08
CA ILE A 74 -22.08 5.31 -3.44
C ILE A 74 -22.22 5.69 -1.96
N PHE A 75 -21.11 5.86 -1.25
CA PHE A 75 -21.14 6.22 0.17
C PHE A 75 -21.44 7.70 0.40
N GLU A 76 -21.16 8.56 -0.57
CA GLU A 76 -21.45 10.00 -0.55
C GLU A 76 -22.64 10.38 -1.47
N TRP A 77 -23.61 9.47 -1.62
CA TRP A 77 -24.64 9.56 -2.66
C TRP A 77 -25.48 10.85 -2.59
N GLU A 78 -25.78 11.36 -1.39
CA GLU A 78 -26.58 12.57 -1.22
C GLU A 78 -25.96 13.79 -1.93
N TYR A 79 -24.64 13.93 -1.86
CA TYR A 79 -23.91 14.99 -2.55
C TYR A 79 -23.94 14.79 -4.08
N TYR A 80 -23.67 13.58 -4.55
CA TYR A 80 -23.54 13.28 -5.98
C TYR A 80 -24.88 13.22 -6.72
N ALA A 81 -25.98 12.89 -6.04
CA ALA A 81 -27.32 12.97 -6.59
C ALA A 81 -27.67 14.42 -6.99
N GLN A 82 -27.18 15.40 -6.22
CA GLN A 82 -27.35 16.84 -6.51
C GLN A 82 -26.29 17.36 -7.49
N ASN A 83 -25.16 16.67 -7.63
CA ASN A 83 -24.03 17.08 -8.48
C ASN A 83 -23.58 15.96 -9.45
N PRO A 84 -24.42 15.48 -10.40
CA PRO A 84 -24.10 14.31 -11.21
C PRO A 84 -22.84 14.46 -12.08
N SER A 85 -22.54 15.69 -12.53
CA SER A 85 -21.32 15.97 -13.30
C SER A 85 -20.03 15.74 -12.52
N GLN A 86 -20.09 15.80 -11.18
CA GLN A 86 -18.93 15.55 -10.33
C GLN A 86 -18.62 14.05 -10.19
N ILE A 87 -19.54 13.14 -10.53
CA ILE A 87 -19.32 11.68 -10.40
C ILE A 87 -18.05 11.23 -11.14
N ILE A 88 -17.80 11.78 -12.32
CA ILE A 88 -16.61 11.44 -13.14
C ILE A 88 -15.37 12.30 -12.83
N ASN A 89 -15.52 13.34 -12.01
CA ASN A 89 -14.43 14.27 -11.70
C ASN A 89 -13.48 13.67 -10.64
N ILE A 90 -12.51 12.89 -11.10
CA ILE A 90 -11.47 12.30 -10.24
C ILE A 90 -10.37 13.28 -9.83
N ARG A 91 -10.33 14.49 -10.42
CA ARG A 91 -9.27 15.48 -10.15
C ARG A 91 -9.42 16.16 -8.80
N GLN A 92 -10.65 16.20 -8.27
CA GLN A 92 -10.94 16.77 -6.94
C GLN A 92 -10.76 15.75 -5.81
N GLY A 93 -10.21 14.57 -6.09
CA GLY A 93 -10.10 13.48 -5.12
C GLY A 93 -11.36 12.62 -5.07
N GLY A 94 -11.69 12.09 -3.89
CA GLY A 94 -12.83 11.20 -3.69
C GLY A 94 -12.65 9.82 -4.32
N LEU A 95 -11.55 9.17 -3.97
CA LEU A 95 -11.26 7.78 -4.34
C LEU A 95 -11.16 6.95 -3.06
N ALA A 96 -12.05 5.99 -2.89
CA ALA A 96 -12.04 5.11 -1.73
C ALA A 96 -11.17 3.87 -2.00
N ILE A 97 -10.16 3.65 -1.15
CA ILE A 97 -9.22 2.52 -1.30
C ILE A 97 -9.93 1.15 -1.34
N HIS A 98 -11.04 1.00 -0.60
CA HIS A 98 -11.84 -0.21 -0.57
C HIS A 98 -12.37 -0.59 -1.96
N GLY A 99 -12.90 0.39 -2.70
CA GLY A 99 -13.32 0.18 -4.09
C GLY A 99 -12.14 -0.23 -4.97
N GLY A 100 -11.02 0.47 -4.85
CA GLY A 100 -9.79 0.13 -5.60
C GLY A 100 -9.32 -1.31 -5.37
N LEU A 101 -9.33 -1.77 -4.13
CA LEU A 101 -8.96 -3.14 -3.78
C LEU A 101 -9.92 -4.17 -4.39
N ILE A 102 -11.23 -3.92 -4.31
CA ILE A 102 -12.26 -4.79 -4.94
C ILE A 102 -12.02 -4.87 -6.46
N GLY A 103 -11.86 -3.73 -7.12
CA GLY A 103 -11.60 -3.66 -8.56
C GLY A 103 -10.31 -4.39 -8.96
N ALA A 104 -9.24 -4.23 -8.18
CA ALA A 104 -7.96 -4.89 -8.42
C ALA A 104 -8.05 -6.42 -8.27
N VAL A 105 -8.72 -6.93 -7.22
CA VAL A 105 -8.88 -8.37 -7.00
C VAL A 105 -9.75 -9.00 -8.08
N ILE A 106 -10.90 -8.40 -8.40
CA ILE A 106 -11.78 -8.89 -9.49
C ILE A 106 -11.00 -8.94 -10.80
N THR A 107 -10.28 -7.87 -11.12
CA THR A 107 -9.46 -7.82 -12.34
C THR A 107 -8.39 -8.91 -12.34
N GLY A 108 -7.66 -9.08 -11.24
CA GLY A 108 -6.63 -10.12 -11.12
C GLY A 108 -7.18 -11.54 -11.32
N VAL A 109 -8.34 -11.85 -10.73
CA VAL A 109 -9.00 -13.17 -10.91
C VAL A 109 -9.42 -13.39 -12.36
N LEU A 110 -10.11 -12.41 -12.97
CA LEU A 110 -10.57 -12.51 -14.36
C LEU A 110 -9.40 -12.56 -15.36
N PHE A 111 -8.36 -11.76 -15.11
CA PHE A 111 -7.15 -11.74 -15.93
C PHE A 111 -6.41 -13.07 -15.86
N ALA A 112 -6.19 -13.61 -14.65
CA ALA A 112 -5.56 -14.91 -14.45
C ALA A 112 -6.32 -16.01 -15.19
N LYS A 113 -7.66 -16.04 -15.05
CA LYS A 113 -8.53 -16.98 -15.75
C LYS A 113 -8.40 -16.86 -17.27
N ARG A 114 -8.39 -15.65 -17.83
CA ARG A 114 -8.24 -15.43 -19.29
C ARG A 114 -6.86 -15.82 -19.81
N ARG A 115 -5.81 -15.70 -19.01
CA ARG A 115 -4.43 -16.09 -19.37
C ARG A 115 -4.11 -17.56 -19.11
N GLY A 116 -5.05 -18.33 -18.53
CA GLY A 116 -4.80 -19.73 -18.16
C GLY A 116 -3.75 -19.89 -17.06
N VAL A 117 -3.48 -18.82 -16.27
CA VAL A 117 -2.51 -18.84 -15.17
C VAL A 117 -3.26 -18.89 -13.84
N SER A 118 -2.71 -19.57 -12.86
CA SER A 118 -3.28 -19.59 -11.51
C SER A 118 -3.25 -18.18 -10.90
N PHE A 119 -4.41 -17.67 -10.47
CA PHE A 119 -4.51 -16.42 -9.72
C PHE A 119 -3.56 -16.39 -8.52
N TRP A 120 -3.49 -17.50 -7.76
CA TRP A 120 -2.62 -17.61 -6.59
C TRP A 120 -1.13 -17.51 -6.94
N LYS A 121 -0.71 -18.02 -8.10
CA LYS A 121 0.68 -17.87 -8.57
C LYS A 121 0.99 -16.40 -8.87
N LEU A 122 0.07 -15.70 -9.56
CA LEU A 122 0.23 -14.25 -9.82
C LEU A 122 0.23 -13.44 -8.52
N ALA A 123 -0.67 -13.76 -7.58
CA ALA A 123 -0.76 -13.09 -6.29
C ALA A 123 0.50 -13.28 -5.44
N ASP A 124 1.05 -14.51 -5.37
CA ASP A 124 2.30 -14.78 -4.66
C ASP A 124 3.48 -14.01 -5.26
N ILE A 125 3.57 -13.96 -6.59
CA ILE A 125 4.62 -13.19 -7.28
C ILE A 125 4.47 -11.69 -7.00
N ALA A 126 3.25 -11.17 -7.04
CA ALA A 126 2.96 -9.75 -6.81
C ALA A 126 3.14 -9.32 -5.34
N ALA A 127 2.97 -10.21 -4.37
CA ALA A 127 2.96 -9.86 -2.94
C ALA A 127 4.18 -9.03 -2.47
N PRO A 128 5.43 -9.45 -2.73
CA PRO A 128 6.61 -8.63 -2.38
C PRO A 128 6.66 -7.29 -3.11
N SER A 129 6.18 -7.25 -4.36
CA SER A 129 6.13 -6.01 -5.15
C SER A 129 5.13 -5.00 -4.59
N ILE A 130 3.96 -5.48 -4.14
CA ILE A 130 2.94 -4.63 -3.50
C ILE A 130 3.51 -4.05 -2.20
N LEU A 131 4.14 -4.90 -1.38
CA LEU A 131 4.71 -4.48 -0.10
C LEU A 131 5.91 -3.52 -0.28
N LEU A 132 6.71 -3.70 -1.33
CA LEU A 132 7.77 -2.76 -1.70
C LEU A 132 7.18 -1.41 -2.11
N GLY A 133 6.12 -1.41 -2.92
CA GLY A 133 5.39 -0.19 -3.29
C GLY A 133 4.85 0.55 -2.05
N GLN A 134 4.32 -0.19 -1.07
CA GLN A 134 3.88 0.36 0.22
C GLN A 134 5.06 0.94 1.02
N ALA A 135 6.20 0.24 1.09
CA ALA A 135 7.39 0.73 1.81
C ALA A 135 7.92 2.04 1.24
N ILE A 136 7.96 2.16 -0.09
CA ILE A 136 8.43 3.36 -0.80
C ILE A 136 7.38 4.47 -0.69
N GLY A 137 6.11 4.15 -0.90
CA GLY A 137 5.00 5.10 -0.88
C GLY A 137 4.88 5.89 0.43
N ARG A 138 5.30 5.33 1.56
CA ARG A 138 5.32 6.04 2.86
C ARG A 138 6.21 7.27 2.87
N TRP A 139 7.24 7.31 2.04
CA TRP A 139 8.05 8.52 1.87
C TRP A 139 7.29 9.66 1.17
N GLY A 140 6.20 9.36 0.46
CA GLY A 140 5.26 10.38 0.03
C GLY A 140 4.61 11.09 1.22
N ASN A 141 4.11 10.32 2.21
CA ASN A 141 3.50 10.88 3.42
C ASN A 141 4.49 11.79 4.19
N PHE A 142 5.76 11.39 4.23
CA PHE A 142 6.85 12.20 4.80
C PHE A 142 6.99 13.56 4.11
N MET A 143 7.03 13.59 2.77
CA MET A 143 7.16 14.84 2.01
C MET A 143 5.92 15.74 2.15
N ASN A 144 4.74 15.13 2.34
CA ASN A 144 3.48 15.86 2.56
C ASN A 144 3.24 16.24 4.03
N GLN A 145 4.07 15.76 4.97
CA GLN A 145 3.85 15.93 6.41
C GLN A 145 2.47 15.43 6.88
N GLU A 146 2.01 14.29 6.33
CA GLU A 146 0.70 13.71 6.66
C GLU A 146 0.84 12.32 7.29
N ALA A 147 -0.25 11.82 7.89
CA ALA A 147 -0.34 10.48 8.47
C ALA A 147 0.69 10.18 9.57
N HIS A 148 1.17 11.21 10.27
CA HIS A 148 2.10 11.13 11.39
C HIS A 148 1.42 10.58 12.66
N GLY A 149 2.22 10.20 13.66
CA GLY A 149 1.69 9.71 14.93
C GLY A 149 1.39 10.82 15.93
N ASP A 150 1.31 10.44 17.21
CA ASP A 150 1.13 11.35 18.35
C ASP A 150 2.33 12.31 18.54
N GLU A 151 2.09 13.37 19.30
CA GLU A 151 3.08 14.40 19.64
C GLU A 151 4.24 13.82 20.47
N VAL A 152 5.46 14.25 20.16
CA VAL A 152 6.71 13.87 20.84
C VAL A 152 7.62 15.08 21.00
N THR A 153 8.69 14.90 21.79
CA THR A 153 9.73 15.91 21.90
C THR A 153 10.79 15.74 20.81
N ARG A 154 11.53 16.81 20.49
CA ARG A 154 12.71 16.69 19.61
C ARG A 154 13.74 15.71 20.18
N GLN A 155 13.95 15.72 21.49
CA GLN A 155 14.87 14.82 22.18
C GLN A 155 14.50 13.34 21.99
N PHE A 156 13.19 13.02 21.94
CA PHE A 156 12.74 11.68 21.61
C PHE A 156 13.21 11.26 20.21
N LEU A 157 13.05 12.12 19.20
CA LEU A 157 13.48 11.83 17.83
C LEU A 157 15.01 11.75 17.69
N GLU A 158 15.75 12.59 18.40
CA GLU A 158 17.21 12.51 18.49
C GLU A 158 17.67 11.19 19.16
N GLY A 159 16.93 10.73 20.18
CA GLY A 159 17.16 9.43 20.83
C GLY A 159 16.92 8.23 19.90
N LEU A 160 16.12 8.40 18.84
CA LEU A 160 15.98 7.42 17.76
C LEU A 160 17.15 7.45 16.76
N HIS A 161 18.14 8.32 16.96
CA HIS A 161 19.30 8.52 16.09
C HIS A 161 18.91 8.85 14.65
N LEU A 162 17.83 9.60 14.48
CA LEU A 162 17.34 10.01 13.16
C LEU A 162 18.19 11.16 12.61
N PRO A 163 18.46 11.19 11.30
CA PRO A 163 19.11 12.33 10.68
C PRO A 163 18.21 13.58 10.73
N ASP A 164 18.84 14.75 10.79
CA ASP A 164 18.15 16.04 10.96
C ASP A 164 17.04 16.27 9.93
N PHE A 165 17.22 15.85 8.67
CA PHE A 165 16.19 16.04 7.65
C PHE A 165 14.88 15.30 7.98
N ILE A 166 14.94 14.16 8.68
CA ILE A 166 13.73 13.47 9.15
C ILE A 166 13.14 14.20 10.34
N ILE A 167 13.98 14.53 11.34
CA ILE A 167 13.54 15.22 12.55
C ILE A 167 12.84 16.53 12.20
N ASN A 168 13.47 17.35 11.36
CA ASN A 168 12.97 18.65 10.95
C ASN A 168 11.68 18.55 10.13
N GLN A 169 11.55 17.53 9.28
CA GLN A 169 10.31 17.31 8.53
C GLN A 169 9.17 16.82 9.43
N MET A 170 9.46 16.20 10.58
CA MET A 170 8.45 15.84 11.58
C MET A 170 8.03 17.01 12.47
N TYR A 171 8.64 18.19 12.33
CA TYR A 171 8.15 19.41 12.93
C TYR A 171 7.00 19.96 12.09
N ILE A 172 5.77 19.88 12.59
CA ILE A 172 4.55 20.23 11.86
C ILE A 172 3.78 21.20 12.74
N GLU A 173 3.47 22.39 12.21
CA GLU A 173 2.69 23.42 12.90
C GLU A 173 3.17 23.79 14.32
N GLY A 174 4.47 23.63 14.60
CA GLY A 174 5.06 23.98 15.89
C GLY A 174 5.32 22.81 16.85
N VAL A 175 4.95 21.59 16.45
CA VAL A 175 5.08 20.39 17.30
C VAL A 175 5.80 19.26 16.54
N TYR A 176 6.53 18.41 17.26
CA TYR A 176 7.15 17.21 16.67
C TYR A 176 6.23 16.01 16.82
N TYR A 177 6.20 15.14 15.82
CA TYR A 177 5.36 13.94 15.83
C TYR A 177 6.16 12.66 15.62
N HIS A 178 5.60 11.53 16.06
CA HIS A 178 6.14 10.21 15.72
C HIS A 178 6.23 10.04 14.19
N PRO A 179 7.40 9.64 13.63
CA PRO A 179 7.57 9.33 12.21
C PRO A 179 6.96 7.97 11.84
N THR A 180 5.65 7.84 11.94
CA THR A 180 4.90 6.62 11.56
C THR A 180 5.19 6.18 10.13
N PHE A 181 5.44 7.11 9.21
CA PHE A 181 5.89 6.80 7.85
C PHE A 181 7.14 5.89 7.85
N LEU A 182 8.10 6.17 8.74
CA LEU A 182 9.36 5.44 8.84
C LEU A 182 9.12 4.08 9.47
N TYR A 183 8.30 4.00 10.52
CA TYR A 183 7.93 2.73 11.14
C TYR A 183 7.25 1.80 10.12
N GLU A 184 6.27 2.30 9.37
CA GLU A 184 5.61 1.53 8.31
C GLU A 184 6.55 1.20 7.15
N SER A 185 7.42 2.12 6.73
CA SER A 185 8.39 1.88 5.65
C SER A 185 9.36 0.76 6.01
N LEU A 186 9.94 0.81 7.21
CA LEU A 186 10.88 -0.21 7.71
C LEU A 186 10.18 -1.56 7.91
N TRP A 187 8.97 -1.58 8.49
CA TRP A 187 8.20 -2.81 8.66
C TRP A 187 7.87 -3.47 7.32
N ASN A 188 7.44 -2.69 6.34
CA ASN A 188 7.13 -3.19 5.00
C ASN A 188 8.40 -3.67 4.29
N PHE A 189 9.52 -2.96 4.41
CA PHE A 189 10.79 -3.39 3.83
C PHE A 189 11.31 -4.70 4.44
N ALA A 190 11.22 -4.85 5.77
CA ALA A 190 11.52 -6.11 6.45
C ALA A 190 10.61 -7.25 5.94
N GLY A 191 9.33 -6.96 5.70
CA GLY A 191 8.40 -7.91 5.08
C GLY A 191 8.75 -8.27 3.64
N VAL A 192 9.26 -7.33 2.84
CA VAL A 192 9.75 -7.63 1.48
C VAL A 192 10.89 -8.65 1.58
N ILE A 193 11.87 -8.41 2.47
CA ILE A 193 12.99 -9.34 2.69
C ILE A 193 12.46 -10.72 3.13
N LEU A 194 11.54 -10.76 4.09
CA LEU A 194 10.91 -11.99 4.56
C LEU A 194 10.25 -12.76 3.40
N LEU A 195 9.40 -12.10 2.62
CA LEU A 195 8.68 -12.76 1.53
C LEU A 195 9.64 -13.24 0.43
N LEU A 196 10.69 -12.46 0.11
CA LEU A 196 11.73 -12.89 -0.83
C LEU A 196 12.51 -14.11 -0.32
N ALA A 197 12.75 -14.21 0.99
CA ALA A 197 13.33 -15.40 1.60
C ALA A 197 12.35 -16.60 1.52
N LEU A 198 11.08 -16.39 1.82
CA LEU A 198 10.04 -17.44 1.79
C LEU A 198 9.78 -18.00 0.38
N ARG A 199 10.02 -17.23 -0.68
CA ARG A 199 10.00 -17.75 -2.08
C ARG A 199 10.92 -18.95 -2.26
N LYS A 200 12.06 -18.99 -1.56
CA LYS A 200 13.05 -20.08 -1.63
C LYS A 200 12.60 -21.35 -0.90
N VAL A 201 11.69 -21.22 0.07
CA VAL A 201 11.13 -22.34 0.84
C VAL A 201 10.12 -23.14 0.01
N ASN A 202 9.68 -22.62 -1.14
CA ASN A 202 8.72 -23.26 -2.02
C ASN A 202 7.39 -23.59 -1.31
N LEU A 203 6.75 -22.54 -0.78
CA LEU A 203 5.43 -22.65 -0.13
C LEU A 203 4.36 -23.15 -1.10
N ARG A 204 3.18 -23.53 -0.58
CA ARG A 204 2.04 -23.85 -1.44
C ARG A 204 1.49 -22.57 -2.08
N ARG A 205 0.95 -22.67 -3.30
CA ARG A 205 0.46 -21.49 -4.03
C ARG A 205 -0.63 -20.74 -3.25
N GLY A 206 -0.44 -19.44 -3.10
CA GLY A 206 -1.28 -18.48 -2.38
C GLY A 206 -0.81 -18.23 -0.95
N GLU A 207 0.04 -19.08 -0.37
CA GLU A 207 0.50 -18.89 1.01
C GLU A 207 1.41 -17.67 1.14
N LEU A 208 2.22 -17.37 0.11
CA LEU A 208 3.08 -16.19 0.15
C LEU A 208 2.25 -14.90 0.14
N PHE A 209 1.18 -14.85 -0.65
CA PHE A 209 0.22 -13.76 -0.64
C PHE A 209 -0.50 -13.62 0.71
N PHE A 210 -0.95 -14.72 1.32
CA PHE A 210 -1.57 -14.66 2.65
C PHE A 210 -0.58 -14.27 3.75
N THR A 211 0.69 -14.70 3.66
CA THR A 211 1.74 -14.22 4.58
C THR A 211 1.96 -12.72 4.43
N TYR A 212 1.93 -12.18 3.20
CA TYR A 212 1.94 -10.73 2.97
C TYR A 212 0.77 -10.04 3.68
N LEU A 213 -0.46 -10.54 3.51
CA LEU A 213 -1.64 -9.95 4.16
C LEU A 213 -1.51 -9.95 5.70
N ILE A 214 -1.05 -11.06 6.27
CA ILE A 214 -0.81 -11.17 7.72
C ILE A 214 0.26 -10.16 8.15
N TRP A 215 1.42 -10.15 7.48
CA TRP A 215 2.54 -9.29 7.83
C TRP A 215 2.17 -7.81 7.80
N TYR A 216 1.55 -7.36 6.70
CA TYR A 216 1.10 -5.98 6.56
C TYR A 216 0.06 -5.63 7.62
N SER A 217 -0.91 -6.51 7.87
CA SER A 217 -1.97 -6.27 8.86
C SER A 217 -1.43 -6.17 10.29
N VAL A 218 -0.43 -6.97 10.65
CA VAL A 218 0.23 -6.88 11.96
C VAL A 218 0.90 -5.52 12.13
N GLY A 219 1.72 -5.09 11.16
CA GLY A 219 2.35 -3.77 11.22
C GLY A 219 1.31 -2.64 11.26
N ARG A 220 0.29 -2.74 10.40
CA ARG A 220 -0.79 -1.76 10.33
C ARG A 220 -1.54 -1.64 11.65
N PHE A 221 -1.80 -2.74 12.35
CA PHE A 221 -2.48 -2.72 13.65
C PHE A 221 -1.73 -1.90 14.70
N PHE A 222 -0.41 -2.07 14.80
CA PHE A 222 0.41 -1.35 15.77
C PHE A 222 0.62 0.12 15.40
N VAL A 223 0.96 0.42 14.14
CA VAL A 223 1.18 1.80 13.70
C VAL A 223 -0.13 2.60 13.75
N GLU A 224 -1.26 1.99 13.41
CA GLU A 224 -2.56 2.64 13.56
C GLU A 224 -2.84 3.06 15.00
N GLY A 225 -2.34 2.32 15.99
CA GLY A 225 -2.48 2.70 17.41
C GLY A 225 -1.76 4.00 17.78
N LEU A 226 -0.76 4.40 16.98
CA LEU A 226 0.04 5.62 17.19
C LEU A 226 -0.50 6.82 16.41
N ARG A 227 -1.46 6.62 15.48
CA ARG A 227 -1.94 7.69 14.60
C ARG A 227 -2.94 8.61 15.30
N THR A 228 -2.98 9.87 14.88
CA THR A 228 -3.95 10.86 15.39
C THR A 228 -5.16 11.03 14.48
N ASP A 229 -5.03 10.67 13.20
CA ASP A 229 -5.98 10.90 12.11
C ASP A 229 -6.75 9.63 11.67
N SER A 230 -6.95 8.70 12.61
CA SER A 230 -7.61 7.42 12.34
C SER A 230 -9.08 7.57 11.94
N LEU A 231 -9.51 6.78 10.96
CA LEU A 231 -10.93 6.59 10.68
C LEU A 231 -11.56 5.73 11.79
N MET A 232 -12.54 6.30 12.49
CA MET A 232 -13.19 5.69 13.66
C MET A 232 -14.56 5.10 13.30
N LEU A 233 -14.88 3.95 13.88
CA LEU A 233 -16.22 3.37 13.95
C LEU A 233 -16.59 3.24 15.44
N GLY A 234 -17.24 4.27 15.98
CA GLY A 234 -17.41 4.41 17.42
C GLY A 234 -16.04 4.47 18.13
N PRO A 235 -15.77 3.64 19.15
CA PRO A 235 -14.48 3.64 19.84
C PRO A 235 -13.37 2.87 19.10
N LEU A 236 -13.69 2.23 17.96
CA LEU A 236 -12.76 1.34 17.27
C LEU A 236 -12.13 2.02 16.05
N ARG A 237 -10.81 1.90 15.91
CA ARG A 237 -10.10 2.31 14.69
C ARG A 237 -10.36 1.29 13.60
N ILE A 238 -10.95 1.71 12.47
CA ILE A 238 -11.37 0.80 11.39
C ILE A 238 -10.18 -0.01 10.86
N ALA A 239 -9.01 0.61 10.72
CA ALA A 239 -7.82 -0.08 10.24
C ALA A 239 -7.34 -1.20 11.18
N GLN A 240 -7.55 -1.10 12.50
CA GLN A 240 -7.24 -2.18 13.45
C GLN A 240 -8.23 -3.34 13.30
N VAL A 241 -9.53 -3.04 13.19
CA VAL A 241 -10.58 -4.06 12.97
C VAL A 241 -10.32 -4.81 11.67
N MET A 242 -10.04 -4.08 10.58
CA MET A 242 -9.71 -4.67 9.28
C MET A 242 -8.44 -5.51 9.34
N SER A 243 -7.41 -5.07 10.07
CA SER A 243 -6.17 -5.82 10.24
C SER A 243 -6.42 -7.17 10.94
N ILE A 244 -7.19 -7.19 12.03
CA ILE A 244 -7.56 -8.43 12.72
C ILE A 244 -8.34 -9.35 11.78
N GLY A 245 -9.35 -8.81 11.08
CA GLY A 245 -10.14 -9.57 10.13
C GLY A 245 -9.28 -10.20 9.02
N LEU A 246 -8.37 -9.43 8.42
CA LEU A 246 -7.46 -9.92 7.38
C LEU A 246 -6.50 -10.99 7.88
N VAL A 247 -5.99 -10.88 9.10
CA VAL A 247 -5.15 -11.93 9.71
C VAL A 247 -5.95 -13.22 9.87
N VAL A 248 -7.13 -13.15 10.49
CA VAL A 248 -7.99 -14.32 10.73
C VAL A 248 -8.41 -14.98 9.42
N ILE A 249 -8.88 -14.19 8.44
CA ILE A 249 -9.27 -14.68 7.12
C ILE A 249 -8.08 -15.35 6.44
N SER A 250 -6.89 -14.74 6.44
CA SER A 250 -5.70 -15.30 5.81
C SER A 250 -5.31 -16.65 6.41
N ILE A 251 -5.34 -16.78 7.74
CA ILE A 251 -5.05 -18.04 8.44
C ILE A 251 -6.08 -19.11 8.08
N ILE A 252 -7.38 -18.77 8.11
CA ILE A 252 -8.46 -19.69 7.75
C ILE A 252 -8.28 -20.17 6.31
N PHE A 253 -8.03 -19.28 5.36
CA PHE A 253 -7.84 -19.64 3.96
C PHE A 253 -6.62 -20.54 3.74
N ILE A 254 -5.50 -20.29 4.43
CA ILE A 254 -4.35 -21.19 4.38
C ILE A 254 -4.75 -22.60 4.86
N ILE A 255 -5.41 -22.71 6.02
CA ILE A 255 -5.77 -24.01 6.61
C ILE A 255 -6.78 -24.76 5.74
N VAL A 256 -7.85 -24.08 5.31
CA VAL A 256 -8.93 -24.68 4.50
C VAL A 256 -8.40 -25.13 3.15
N ARG A 257 -7.64 -24.28 2.44
CA ARG A 257 -7.09 -24.64 1.13
C ARG A 257 -6.12 -25.82 1.20
N ARG A 258 -5.35 -25.94 2.30
CA ARG A 258 -4.51 -27.11 2.56
C ARG A 258 -5.35 -28.38 2.78
N LYS A 259 -6.40 -28.31 3.60
CA LYS A 259 -7.26 -29.47 3.91
C LYS A 259 -8.08 -29.95 2.71
N MET A 260 -8.50 -29.03 1.84
CA MET A 260 -9.32 -29.34 0.65
C MET A 260 -8.51 -29.71 -0.60
N GLY A 261 -7.18 -29.82 -0.52
CA GLY A 261 -6.32 -30.10 -1.69
C GLY A 261 -6.25 -28.94 -2.72
N GLN A 262 -6.80 -27.76 -2.39
CA GLN A 262 -6.81 -26.60 -3.29
C GLN A 262 -5.46 -25.87 -3.36
N ALA A 263 -4.47 -26.35 -2.62
CA ALA A 263 -3.12 -25.80 -2.53
C ALA A 263 -2.04 -26.87 -2.75
N ASP A 264 -2.35 -27.92 -3.53
CA ASP A 264 -1.40 -29.02 -3.78
C ASP A 264 -0.19 -28.58 -4.61
N LYS A 265 -0.40 -27.64 -5.55
CA LYS A 265 0.69 -27.03 -6.32
C LYS A 265 1.53 -26.10 -5.46
N ARG A 266 2.85 -26.23 -5.58
CA ARG A 266 3.84 -25.37 -4.93
C ARG A 266 4.16 -24.13 -5.76
N TYR A 267 4.82 -23.17 -5.11
CA TYR A 267 5.18 -21.88 -5.67
C TYR A 267 6.07 -21.99 -6.92
N LEU A 268 7.09 -22.86 -6.88
CA LEU A 268 8.06 -23.06 -7.95
C LEU A 268 7.56 -23.96 -9.09
N GLU A 269 6.39 -24.58 -8.96
CA GLU A 269 5.82 -25.42 -10.01
C GLU A 269 5.26 -24.56 -11.16
N ASN A 270 5.13 -25.15 -12.35
CA ASN A 270 4.51 -24.50 -13.52
C ASN A 270 2.98 -24.63 -13.53
#